data_AF-A0A9D8X6E7-F1
#
_entry.id   AF-A0A9D8X6E7-F1
#
_cell.length_a   1.000
_cell.length_b   1.000
_cell.length_c   1.000
_cell.angle_alpha   90.00
_cell.angle_beta   90.00
_cell.angle_gamma   90.00
#
_symmetry.space_group_name_H-M   'P 1'
#
loop_
_entity.id
_entity.type
_entity.pdbx_description
1 polymer ?
#
loop_
_entity_poly.entity_id
_entity_poly.type
_entity_poly.pdbx_seq_one_letter_code
_entity_poly.pdbx_strand_id
1 'polypeptide(L)' 'MEFNYEKSLKRLEEIVAIIEEGDQSLEKTLELFSEGTALLNSCSKYLDSAEQKITKLLANGDANE' A
#
# COMPACT_ATOMS: atom_id res chain seq x y z
N MET A 1 4.39 -1.76 -16.22
CA MET A 1 4.07 -0.52 -15.47
C MET A 1 4.46 -0.80 -14.04
N GLU A 2 5.37 0.00 -13.47
CA GLU A 2 5.88 -0.20 -12.12
C GLU A 2 4.83 0.25 -11.07
N PHE A 3 4.79 -0.41 -9.92
CA PHE A 3 3.93 -0.01 -8.81
C PHE A 3 4.37 1.36 -8.28
N ASN A 4 3.40 2.25 -8.01
CA ASN A 4 3.67 3.57 -7.44
C ASN A 4 3.01 3.69 -6.07
N TYR A 5 3.84 3.69 -5.02
CA TYR A 5 3.40 3.70 -3.64
C TYR A 5 2.55 4.94 -3.31
N GLU A 6 3.02 6.15 -3.65
CA GLU A 6 2.32 7.40 -3.34
C GLU A 6 0.94 7.46 -4.00
N LYS A 7 0.84 7.03 -5.25
CA LYS A 7 -0.43 6.98 -5.97
C LYS A 7 -1.40 5.98 -5.35
N SER A 8 -0.90 4.80 -4.96
CA SER A 8 -1.72 3.77 -4.31
C SER A 8 -2.17 4.18 -2.92
N LEU A 9 -1.32 4.86 -2.16
CA LEU A 9 -1.66 5.40 -0.84
C LEU A 9 -2.73 6.50 -0.97
N LYS A 10 -2.56 7.44 -1.90
CA LYS A 10 -3.56 8.49 -2.15
C LYS A 10 -4.92 7.90 -2.54
N ARG A 11 -4.92 6.85 -3.38
CA ARG A 11 -6.17 6.17 -3.74
C ARG A 11 -6.83 5.49 -2.54
N LEU A 12 -6.05 4.94 -1.61
CA LEU A 12 -6.57 4.34 -0.38
C LEU A 12 -7.25 5.41 0.49
N GLU A 13 -6.64 6.59 0.64
CA GLU A 13 -7.22 7.72 1.37
C GLU A 13 -8.55 8.19 0.75
N GLU A 14 -8.59 8.29 -0.59
CA GLU A 14 -9.82 8.61 -1.32
C GLU A 14 -10.93 7.57 -1.08
N ILE A 15 -10.58 6.28 -1.09
CA ILE A 15 -11.54 5.19 -0.83
C ILE A 15 -12.10 5.30 0.59
N VAL A 16 -11.24 5.53 1.59
CA VAL A 16 -11.69 5.69 2.98
C VAL A 16 -12.64 6.88 3.10
N ALA A 17 -12.30 8.03 2.52
CA ALA A 17 -13.15 9.22 2.56
C ALA A 17 -14.53 8.95 1.94
N ILE A 18 -14.58 8.25 0.79
CA ILE A 18 -15.84 7.90 0.12
C ILE A 18 -16.69 6.94 0.96
N ILE A 19 -16.07 5.97 1.63
CA ILE A 19 -16.78 5.02 2.50
C ILE A 19 -17.31 5.73 3.75
N GLU A 20 -16.53 6.64 4.35
CA GLU A 20 -16.93 7.42 5.53
C GLU A 20 -18.06 8.42 5.23
N GLU A 21 -18.13 8.94 4.01
CA GLU A 21 -19.22 9.83 3.57
C GLU A 21 -20.58 9.12 3.57
N GLY A 22 -20.60 7.79 3.37
CA GLY A 22 -21.79 6.96 3.59
C GLY A 22 -22.92 7.08 2.55
N ASP A 23 -22.73 7.86 1.48
CA ASP A 23 -23.73 8.08 0.42
C ASP A 23 -23.66 7.05 -0.73
N GLN A 24 -22.83 6.01 -0.58
CA GLN A 24 -22.64 4.98 -1.60
C GLN A 24 -23.61 3.81 -1.41
N SER A 25 -24.03 3.20 -2.53
CA SER A 25 -24.78 1.95 -2.48
C SER A 25 -23.93 0.83 -1.86
N LEU A 26 -24.58 -0.16 -1.24
CA LEU A 26 -23.90 -1.30 -0.64
C LEU A 26 -22.95 -2.00 -1.62
N GLU A 27 -23.40 -2.18 -2.86
CA GLU A 27 -22.63 -2.81 -3.92
C GLU A 27 -21.37 -1.99 -4.25
N LYS A 28 -21.51 -0.66 -4.29
CA LYS A 28 -20.37 0.23 -4.53
C LYS A 28 -19.38 0.24 -3.36
N THR A 29 -19.89 0.22 -2.13
CA THR A 29 -19.06 0.11 -0.92
C THR A 29 -18.25 -1.19 -0.90
N LEU A 30 -18.84 -2.30 -1.35
CA LEU A 30 -18.13 -3.59 -1.45
C LEU A 30 -17.02 -3.57 -2.50
N GLU A 31 -17.26 -2.94 -3.66
CA GLU A 31 -16.22 -2.73 -4.68
C GLU A 31 -15.05 -1.90 -4.15
N LEU A 32 -15.36 -0.76 -3.51
CA LEU A 32 -14.36 0.15 -2.93
C LEU A 32 -13.54 -0.53 -1.83
N PHE A 33 -14.20 -1.32 -0.99
CA PHE A 33 -13.53 -2.10 0.05
C PHE A 33 -12.56 -3.13 -0.55
N SER A 34 -13.00 -3.86 -1.60
CA SER A 34 -12.15 -4.82 -2.31
C SER A 34 -10.92 -4.14 -2.92
N GLU A 35 -11.12 -2.99 -3.59
CA GLU A 35 -10.05 -2.17 -4.15
C GLU A 35 -9.06 -1.72 -3.05
N GLY A 36 -9.57 -1.17 -1.95
CA GLY A 36 -8.76 -0.71 -0.83
C GLY A 36 -7.93 -1.84 -0.21
N THR A 37 -8.50 -3.04 -0.09
CA THR A 37 -7.79 -4.21 0.45
C THR A 37 -6.66 -4.66 -0.48
N ALA A 38 -6.88 -4.62 -1.81
CA ALA A 38 -5.85 -4.94 -2.80
C ALA A 38 -4.71 -3.91 -2.81
N LEU A 39 -5.05 -2.62 -2.69
CA LEU A 39 -4.07 -1.53 -2.58
C LEU A 39 -3.23 -1.66 -1.32
N LEU A 40 -3.87 -1.89 -0.16
CA LEU A 40 -3.17 -2.11 1.11
C LEU A 40 -2.16 -3.25 1.01
N ASN A 41 -2.58 -4.40 0.48
CA ASN A 41 -1.70 -5.55 0.26
C ASN A 41 -0.50 -5.22 -0.64
N SER A 42 -0.70 -4.38 -1.65
CA SER A 42 0.37 -3.98 -2.57
C SER A 42 1.34 -3.02 -1.90
N CYS A 43 0.82 -2.05 -1.12
CA CYS A 43 1.63 -1.14 -0.32
C CYS A 43 2.49 -1.89 0.71
N SER A 44 1.92 -2.84 1.45
CA SER A 44 2.66 -3.65 2.42
C SER A 44 3.81 -4.42 1.76
N LYS A 45 3.54 -5.11 0.64
CA LYS A 45 4.58 -5.83 -0.11
C LYS A 45 5.70 -4.93 -0.61
N TYR A 46 5.37 -3.72 -1.02
CA TYR A 46 6.37 -2.74 -1.46
C TYR A 46 7.28 -2.34 -0.29
N LEU A 47 6.69 -2.04 0.87
CA LEU A 47 7.43 -1.70 2.08
C LEU A 47 8.30 -2.87 2.57
N ASP A 48 7.77 -4.09 2.60
CA ASP A 48 8.52 -5.29 2.97
C ASP A 48 9.75 -5.47 2.06
N SER A 49 9.59 -5.26 0.75
CA SER A 49 10.70 -5.34 -0.20
C SER A 49 11.73 -4.25 0.02
N ALA A 50 11.29 -3.03 0.34
CA ALA A 50 12.19 -1.92 0.64
C ALA A 50 12.98 -2.18 1.93
N GLU A 51 12.32 -2.65 3.00
CA GLU A 51 12.96 -3.03 4.26
C GLU A 51 13.99 -4.13 4.04
N GLN A 52 13.63 -5.21 3.33
CA GLN A 52 14.58 -6.29 3.02
C GLN A 52 15.82 -5.81 2.26
N LYS A 53 15.67 -4.84 1.34
CA LYS A 53 16.81 -4.24 0.64
C LYS A 53 17.71 -3.48 1.61
N ILE A 54 17.13 -2.68 2.51
CA ILE A 54 17.88 -1.94 3.54
C ILE A 54 18.63 -2.92 4.46
N THR A 55 17.94 -3.94 4.98
CA THR A 55 18.54 -4.96 5.85
C THR A 55 19.71 -5.67 5.19
N LYS A 56 19.60 -6.01 3.90
CA LYS A 56 20.71 -6.62 3.13
C LYS A 56 21.89 -5.66 2.94
N LEU A 57 21.63 -4.37 2.74
CA LEU A 57 22.68 -3.37 2.60
C LEU A 57 23.44 -3.17 3.92
N LEU A 58 22.73 -3.12 5.05
CA LEU A 58 23.34 -3.03 6.38
C LEU A 58 24.14 -4.30 6.72
N ALA A 59 23.55 -5.48 6.51
CA ALA A 59 24.23 -6.76 6.77
C ALA A 59 25.50 -6.96 5.94
N ASN A 60 25.58 -6.38 4.74
CA ASN A 60 26.77 -6.41 3.90
C ASN A 60 27.74 -5.24 4.16
N GLY A 61 27.32 -4.21 4.90
CA GLY A 61 28.12 -3.04 5.27
C GLY A 61 29.02 -3.27 6.49
N ASP A 62 28.67 -4.24 7.35
CA ASP A 62 29.39 -4.55 8.61
C ASP A 62 30.51 -5.60 8.45
N ALA A 63 31.06 -5.78 7.24
CA ALA A 63 32.17 -6.70 6.97
C ALA A 63 33.51 -6.00 6.67
N ASN A 64 33.64 -4.71 7.01
CA ASN A 64 34.91 -3.98 6.93
C ASN A 64 35.08 -3.05 8.14
N GLU A 65 35.35 -3.64 9.30
CA GLU A 65 36.19 -3.06 10.35
C GLU A 65 37.11 -4.16 10.91
#